data_AF-A0A1F5BIZ3-F1
#
_entry.id   AF-A0A1F5BIZ3-F1
#
_cell.length_a   1.000
_cell.length_b   1.000
_cell.length_c   1.000
_cell.angle_alpha   90.00
_cell.angle_beta   90.00
_cell.angle_gamma   90.00
#
_symmetry.space_group_name_H-M   'P 1'
#
loop_
_entity.id
_entity.type
_entity.pdbx_description
1 polymer ?
#
loop_
_entity_poly.entity_id
_entity_poly.type
_entity_poly.pdbx_seq_one_letter_code
_entity_poly.pdbx_strand_id
1 'polypeptide(L)'
;MPEFEKLEASIRGRGLEFSSRADMVKSPDVLKFYMDEIERMTPHLSPHEKVKRIALLEREFDIGRQELTPTLKIRRQIIEQKYKKEIDALYRET
;
A
#
# COMPACT_ATOMS: atom_id res chain seq x y z
N MET A 1 -10.57 -6.36 3.51
CA MET A 1 -10.50 -5.35 2.45
C MET A 1 -10.37 -3.99 3.13
N PRO A 2 -9.34 -3.18 2.83
CA PRO A 2 -9.22 -1.85 3.39
C PRO A 2 -10.44 -0.99 3.05
N GLU A 3 -11.18 -0.57 4.07
CA GLU A 3 -12.36 0.28 3.94
C GLU A 3 -11.89 1.73 3.68
N PHE A 4 -11.79 2.10 2.40
CA PHE A 4 -11.21 3.39 1.98
C PHE A 4 -11.85 4.59 2.67
N GLU A 5 -13.14 4.56 3.01
CA GLU A 5 -13.78 5.63 3.76
C GLU A 5 -13.18 5.82 5.15
N LYS A 6 -12.91 4.74 5.88
CA LYS A 6 -12.25 4.81 7.19
C LYS A 6 -10.81 5.27 7.06
N LEU A 7 -10.14 4.87 6.00
CA LEU A 7 -8.80 5.32 5.70
C LEU A 7 -8.75 6.83 5.43
N GLU A 8 -9.60 7.30 4.53
CA GLU A 8 -9.72 8.72 4.17
C GLU A 8 -10.08 9.56 5.41
N ALA A 9 -10.99 9.07 6.26
CA ALA A 9 -11.34 9.72 7.53
C ALA A 9 -10.17 9.76 8.52
N SER A 10 -9.39 8.69 8.65
CA SER A 10 -8.21 8.62 9.52
C SER A 10 -7.10 9.57 9.08
N ILE A 11 -6.86 9.66 7.76
CA ILE A 11 -5.87 10.56 7.17
C ILE A 11 -6.31 12.03 7.35
N ARG A 12 -7.57 12.36 7.03
CA ARG A 12 -8.11 13.72 7.24
C ARG A 12 -8.15 14.11 8.70
N GLY A 13 -8.50 13.20 9.60
CA GLY A 13 -8.51 13.43 11.06
C GLY A 13 -7.13 13.74 11.64
N ARG A 14 -6.05 13.44 10.90
CA ARG A 14 -4.66 13.78 11.23
C ARG A 14 -4.18 15.08 10.57
N GLY A 15 -5.06 15.78 9.84
CA GLY A 15 -4.74 17.04 9.16
C GLY A 15 -4.04 16.87 7.81
N LEU A 16 -4.03 15.66 7.24
CA LEU A 16 -3.48 15.42 5.90
C LEU A 16 -4.56 15.66 4.86
N GLU A 17 -4.33 16.68 4.02
CA GLU A 17 -5.21 17.08 2.94
C GLU A 17 -4.86 16.33 1.65
N PHE A 18 -5.87 15.83 0.94
CA PHE A 18 -5.71 15.22 -0.37
C PHE A 18 -6.97 15.48 -1.21
N SER A 19 -6.77 15.81 -2.48
CA SER A 19 -7.85 16.17 -3.41
C SER A 19 -8.51 14.96 -4.06
N SER A 20 -7.76 13.86 -4.21
CA SER A 20 -8.24 12.62 -4.79
C SER A 20 -7.52 11.41 -4.20
N ARG A 21 -8.04 10.20 -4.44
CA ARG A 21 -7.37 8.95 -4.05
C ARG A 21 -6.00 8.80 -4.72
N ALA A 22 -5.88 9.23 -5.98
CA ALA A 22 -4.62 9.22 -6.71
C ALA A 22 -3.55 10.10 -6.05
N ASP A 23 -3.96 11.25 -5.52
CA ASP A 23 -3.06 12.14 -4.78
C ASP A 23 -2.73 11.57 -3.40
N MET A 24 -3.73 10.99 -2.73
CA MET A 24 -3.56 10.38 -1.41
C MET A 24 -2.51 9.26 -1.43
N VAL A 25 -2.57 8.35 -2.41
CA VAL A 25 -1.63 7.21 -2.49
C VAL A 25 -0.21 7.61 -2.88
N LYS A 26 -0.04 8.79 -3.49
CA LYS A 26 1.26 9.36 -3.87
C LYS A 26 1.80 10.34 -2.82
N SER A 27 0.98 10.73 -1.85
CA SER A 27 1.37 11.69 -0.81
C SER A 27 2.48 11.10 0.07
N PRO A 28 3.64 11.77 0.19
CA PRO A 28 4.73 11.33 1.07
C PRO A 28 4.30 11.22 2.53
N ASP A 29 3.41 12.10 2.99
CA ASP A 29 2.94 12.10 4.38
C ASP A 29 2.07 10.89 4.68
N VAL A 30 1.24 10.47 3.71
CA VAL A 30 0.42 9.26 3.84
C VAL A 30 1.32 8.02 3.82
N LEU A 31 2.29 7.95 2.90
CA LEU A 31 3.26 6.85 2.85
C LEU A 31 4.05 6.74 4.16
N LYS A 32 4.51 7.87 4.70
CA LYS A 32 5.20 7.92 5.99
C LYS A 32 4.30 7.43 7.14
N PHE A 33 3.06 7.88 7.19
CA PHE A 33 2.10 7.44 8.19
C PHE A 33 1.96 5.90 8.20
N TYR A 34 1.81 5.29 7.03
CA TYR A 34 1.74 3.84 6.91
C TYR A 34 3.04 3.14 7.31
N MET A 35 4.18 3.71 6.94
CA MET A 35 5.48 3.17 7.32
C MET A 35 5.66 3.19 8.85
N ASP A 36 5.32 4.29 9.51
CA ASP A 36 5.36 4.43 10.97
C ASP A 36 4.44 3.41 11.66
N GLU A 37 3.26 3.15 11.08
CA GLU A 37 2.32 2.12 11.54
C GLU A 37 2.92 0.71 11.45
N ILE A 38 3.53 0.39 10.31
CA ILE A 38 4.21 -0.90 10.08
C ILE A 38 5.37 -1.07 11.06
N GLU A 39 6.20 -0.05 11.24
CA GLU A 39 7.33 -0.08 12.18
C GLU A 39 6.85 -0.32 13.60
N ARG A 40 5.77 0.34 14.03
CA ARG A 40 5.17 0.14 15.35
C ARG A 40 4.62 -1.27 15.56
N MET A 41 4.12 -1.92 14.50
CA MET A 41 3.60 -3.30 14.57
C MET A 41 4.68 -4.38 14.44
N THR A 42 5.85 -4.03 13.91
CA THR A 42 6.96 -4.95 13.63
C THR A 42 8.24 -4.71 14.47
N PRO A 43 8.19 -4.27 15.74
CA PRO A 43 9.39 -3.97 16.52
C PRO A 43 10.24 -5.22 16.79
N HIS A 44 9.62 -6.38 16.79
CA HIS A 44 10.22 -7.68 17.06
C HIS A 44 10.88 -8.35 15.83
N LEU A 45 10.65 -7.81 14.62
CA LEU A 45 11.26 -8.36 13.40
C LEU A 45 12.71 -7.93 13.26
N SER A 46 13.54 -8.81 12.74
CA SER A 46 14.94 -8.49 12.44
C SER A 46 15.04 -7.45 11.32
N PRO A 47 16.12 -6.66 11.23
CA PRO A 47 16.26 -5.63 10.19
C PRO A 47 16.10 -6.12 8.74
N HIS A 48 16.39 -7.40 8.46
CA HIS A 48 16.24 -8.01 7.14
C HIS A 48 14.80 -8.46 6.82
N GLU A 49 13.95 -8.62 7.84
CA GLU A 49 12.53 -9.00 7.70
C GLU A 49 11.62 -7.78 7.66
N LYS A 50 12.12 -6.63 8.14
CA LYS A 50 11.37 -5.37 8.14
C LYS A 50 11.10 -4.90 6.72
N VAL A 51 9.87 -4.46 6.51
CA VAL A 51 9.47 -3.73 5.30
C VAL A 51 10.32 -2.47 5.21
N LYS A 52 10.96 -2.24 4.06
CA LYS A 52 11.80 -1.05 3.85
C LYS A 52 11.06 0.06 3.11
N ARG A 53 10.14 -0.31 2.23
CA ARG A 53 9.41 0.59 1.34
C ARG A 53 8.05 0.00 1.03
N ILE A 54 7.09 0.87 0.80
CA ILE A 54 5.71 0.52 0.42
C ILE A 54 5.26 1.39 -0.74
N ALA A 55 4.36 0.84 -1.55
CA ALA A 55 3.56 1.60 -2.50
C ALA A 55 2.08 1.38 -2.15
N LEU A 56 1.30 2.45 -2.21
CA LEU A 56 -0.15 2.39 -2.05
C LEU A 56 -0.81 2.36 -3.42
N LEU A 57 -1.85 1.54 -3.55
CA LEU A 57 -2.61 1.40 -4.80
C LEU A 57 -3.92 2.17 -4.70
N GLU A 58 -4.32 2.82 -5.79
CA GLU A 58 -5.57 3.59 -5.87
C GLU A 58 -6.84 2.73 -5.75
N ARG A 59 -6.68 1.42 -5.93
CA ARG A 59 -7.77 0.44 -5.88
C ARG A 59 -7.33 -0.85 -5.20
N GLU A 60 -8.31 -1.59 -4.73
CA GLU A 60 -8.14 -2.94 -4.23
C GLU A 60 -7.89 -3.97 -5.33
N PHE A 61 -7.34 -5.11 -4.93
CA PHE A 61 -7.25 -6.29 -5.77
C PHE A 61 -8.63 -6.88 -6.03
N ASP A 62 -8.84 -7.34 -7.26
CA ASP A 62 -10.15 -7.78 -7.71
C ASP A 62 -10.13 -9.22 -8.25
N ILE A 63 -11.19 -9.98 -7.94
CA ILE A 63 -11.36 -11.36 -8.42
C ILE A 63 -11.63 -11.36 -9.93
N GLY A 64 -12.43 -10.43 -10.45
CA GLY A 64 -12.76 -10.31 -11.87
C GLY A 64 -11.53 -10.00 -12.73
N ARG A 65 -10.54 -9.30 -12.17
CA ARG A 65 -9.24 -9.01 -12.77
C ARG A 65 -8.20 -10.12 -12.59
N GLN A 66 -8.58 -11.24 -11.97
CA GLN A 66 -7.72 -12.39 -11.68
C GLN A 66 -6.54 -12.07 -10.75
N GLU A 67 -6.70 -11.07 -9.89
CA GLU A 67 -5.67 -10.65 -8.93
C GLU A 67 -5.79 -11.42 -7.61
N LEU A 68 -7.01 -11.85 -7.31
CA LEU A 68 -7.35 -12.72 -6.20
C LEU A 68 -7.89 -14.07 -6.70
N THR A 69 -7.71 -15.11 -5.91
CA THR A 69 -8.51 -16.34 -6.05
C THR A 69 -9.94 -16.08 -5.56
N PRO A 70 -10.91 -16.95 -5.91
CA PRO A 70 -12.24 -16.91 -5.29
C PRO A 70 -12.20 -17.00 -3.76
N THR A 71 -11.12 -17.57 -3.21
CA THR A 71 -10.82 -17.66 -1.77
C THR A 71 -10.01 -16.47 -1.24
N LEU A 72 -9.95 -15.35 -1.98
CA LEU A 72 -9.26 -14.10 -1.61
C LEU A 72 -7.73 -14.20 -1.44
N LYS A 73 -7.10 -15.27 -1.92
CA LYS A 73 -5.63 -15.39 -1.93
C LYS A 73 -5.06 -14.55 -3.08
N ILE A 74 -3.99 -13.82 -2.79
CA ILE A 74 -3.29 -13.00 -3.79
C ILE A 74 -2.61 -13.90 -4.83
N ARG A 75 -2.84 -13.61 -6.11
CA ARG A 75 -2.13 -14.24 -7.23
C ARG A 75 -0.87 -13.45 -7.57
N ARG A 76 0.22 -13.72 -6.83
CA ARG A 76 1.48 -12.95 -6.91
C ARG A 76 1.98 -12.72 -8.34
N GLN A 77 2.04 -13.75 -9.18
CA GLN A 77 2.50 -13.62 -10.57
C GLN A 77 1.69 -12.59 -11.38
N ILE A 78 0.38 -12.53 -11.17
CA ILE A 78 -0.49 -11.57 -11.85
C ILE A 78 -0.27 -10.15 -11.31
N ILE A 79 -0.10 -10.02 -9.99
CA ILE A 79 0.21 -8.73 -9.35
C ILE A 79 1.56 -8.20 -9.84
N GLU A 80 2.60 -9.04 -9.82
CA GLU A 80 3.95 -8.67 -10.25
C GLU A 80 3.98 -8.19 -11.71
N GLN A 81 3.21 -8.84 -12.59
CA GLN A 81 3.09 -8.42 -13.98
C GLN A 81 2.34 -7.10 -14.13
N LYS A 82 1.20 -6.94 -13.45
CA LYS A 82 0.35 -5.75 -13.58
C LYS A 82 0.96 -4.50 -12.96
N TYR A 83 1.62 -4.67 -11.82
CA TYR A 83 2.21 -3.59 -11.02
C TYR A 83 3.73 -3.55 -11.12
N LYS A 84 4.28 -4.10 -12.22
CA LYS A 84 5.73 -4.17 -12.43
C LYS A 84 6.39 -2.80 -12.32
N LYS A 85 5.74 -1.74 -12.81
CA LYS A 85 6.32 -0.39 -12.83
C LYS A 85 6.48 0.16 -11.42
N GLU A 86 5.46 0.00 -10.59
CA GLU A 86 5.42 0.44 -9.20
C GLU A 86 6.41 -0.37 -8.37
N ILE A 87 6.44 -1.69 -8.56
CA ILE A 87 7.41 -2.58 -7.89
C ILE A 87 8.84 -2.21 -8.31
N ASP A 88 9.12 -2.06 -9.61
CA ASP A 88 10.43 -1.65 -10.10
C ASP A 88 10.86 -0.30 -9.51
N ALA A 89 9.93 0.67 -9.40
CA ALA A 89 10.23 1.98 -8.83
C ALA A 89 10.69 1.88 -7.37
N LEU A 90 10.04 1.03 -6.56
CA LEU A 90 10.44 0.78 -5.17
C LEU A 90 11.86 0.22 -5.04
N TYR A 91 12.34 -0.53 -6.03
CA TYR A 91 13.71 -1.09 -6.03
C TYR A 91 14.76 -0.18 -6.68
N ARG A 92 14.36 0.77 -7.55
CA ARG A 92 15.28 1.66 -8.26
C ARG A 92 15.74 2.84 -7.44
N GLU A 93 14.88 3.37 -6.59
CA GLU A 93 15.28 4.35 -5.61
C GLU A 93 16.19 3.62 -4.60
N THR A 94 17.51 3.69 -4.78
CA THR A 94 18.50 3.16 -3.84
C THR A 94 19.09 4.31 -3.05
#